data_AF-A0A0S8IZC9-F1
#
_entry.id   AF-A0A0S8IZC9-F1
#
_cell.length_a   1.000
_cell.length_b   1.000
_cell.length_c   1.000
_cell.angle_alpha   90.00
_cell.angle_beta   90.00
_cell.angle_gamma   90.00
#
_symmetry.space_group_name_H-M   'P 1'
#
loop_
_entity.id
_entity.type
_entity.pdbx_description
1 polymer ?
#
loop_
_entity_poly.entity_id
_entity_poly.type
_entity_poly.pdbx_seq_one_letter_code
_entity_poly.pdbx_strand_id
1 'polypeptide(L)'
;MRTFSKIVVLTFTLSLLLSSSLYVHSVNELALAQSVKGFSSLTYLPVSPESEQLSLIPLLPGGPSPRQAHTAIKDELKNDMIIFGGAYFDIEEGHLYRYNDVWRLDLDSYSWTQVSTSGSPPPPVGGHTSIYDPVEHRMLVFGGGIDGGILTGVYELDLDSYIWSLLSTTGEVPTARWDHCAVYNSQNHSMVIFGGRDLGGALDDLWMLYLHTSAGLV
;
A
#
# COMPACT_ATOMS: atom_id res chain seq x y z
N MET A 1 45.70 18.45 -11.41
CA MET A 1 44.85 17.25 -11.22
C MET A 1 44.21 17.36 -9.84
N ARG A 2 42.90 17.46 -9.62
CA ARG A 2 41.71 17.42 -10.47
C ARG A 2 40.72 18.45 -9.93
N THR A 3 40.13 19.19 -10.85
CA THR A 3 38.99 20.10 -10.70
C THR A 3 37.70 19.28 -10.80
N PHE A 4 36.91 19.19 -9.73
CA PHE A 4 35.47 18.93 -9.75
C PHE A 4 34.89 19.53 -8.47
N SER A 5 33.75 20.25 -8.60
CA SER A 5 32.80 20.66 -7.53
C SER A 5 32.17 22.05 -7.73
N LYS A 6 32.52 22.81 -8.79
CA LYS A 6 31.86 24.11 -9.06
C LYS A 6 30.86 24.12 -10.23
N ILE A 7 30.75 23.02 -10.98
CA ILE A 7 29.91 22.95 -12.20
C ILE A 7 28.45 22.55 -11.87
N VAL A 8 28.22 21.71 -10.85
CA VAL A 8 26.86 21.21 -10.52
C VAL A 8 25.97 22.30 -9.91
N VAL A 9 26.56 23.24 -9.15
CA VAL A 9 25.80 24.32 -8.50
C VAL A 9 25.34 25.38 -9.50
N LEU A 10 26.09 25.63 -10.58
CA LEU A 10 25.75 26.65 -11.58
C LEU A 10 24.66 26.21 -12.56
N THR A 11 24.53 24.90 -12.83
CA THR A 11 23.41 24.38 -13.63
C THR A 11 22.09 24.39 -12.85
N PHE A 12 22.15 24.37 -11.52
CA PHE A 12 20.97 24.39 -10.64
C PHE A 12 20.29 25.77 -10.57
N THR A 13 21.02 26.86 -10.77
CA THR A 13 20.46 28.23 -10.69
C THR A 13 19.97 28.79 -12.02
N LEU A 14 20.33 28.19 -13.16
CA LEU A 14 20.02 28.77 -14.48
C LEU A 14 18.73 28.24 -15.13
N SER A 15 18.15 27.12 -14.66
CA SER A 15 16.81 26.67 -15.09
C SER A 15 15.66 27.32 -14.30
N LEU A 16 15.98 28.06 -13.23
CA LEU A 16 15.07 28.59 -12.22
C LEU A 16 14.22 29.81 -12.66
N LEU A 17 14.08 30.07 -13.96
CA LEU A 17 13.31 31.23 -14.44
C LEU A 17 11.94 30.92 -15.08
N LEU A 18 11.49 29.65 -15.20
CA LEU A 18 10.22 29.39 -15.90
C LEU A 18 9.30 28.25 -15.37
N SER A 19 9.54 27.58 -14.23
CA SER A 19 8.58 26.58 -13.73
C SER A 19 8.48 26.47 -12.20
N SER A 20 7.24 26.36 -11.71
CA SER A 20 6.87 26.15 -10.29
C SER A 20 7.09 24.72 -9.77
N SER A 21 7.84 23.89 -10.50
CA SER A 21 8.04 22.47 -10.20
C SER A 21 9.52 22.12 -10.29
N LEU A 22 10.03 21.39 -9.29
CA LEU A 22 11.41 20.91 -9.22
C LEU A 22 11.42 19.38 -9.32
N TYR A 23 12.14 18.86 -10.33
CA TYR A 23 12.36 17.43 -10.51
C TYR A 23 13.69 17.03 -9.88
N VAL A 24 13.68 15.89 -9.20
CA VAL A 24 14.84 15.40 -8.48
C VAL A 24 15.11 13.95 -8.85
N HIS A 25 16.38 13.66 -9.18
CA HIS A 25 16.81 12.35 -9.69
C HIS A 25 17.67 11.57 -8.70
N SER A 26 18.11 12.21 -7.61
CA SER A 26 18.83 11.53 -6.53
C SER A 26 18.28 11.87 -5.16
N VAL A 27 18.46 10.91 -4.25
CA VAL A 27 18.11 11.02 -2.83
C VAL A 27 18.78 12.23 -2.17
N ASN A 28 20.01 12.56 -2.60
CA ASN A 28 20.79 13.70 -2.09
C ASN A 28 20.21 15.04 -2.56
N GLU A 29 19.77 15.12 -3.81
CA GLU A 29 19.11 16.31 -4.35
C GLU A 29 17.75 16.53 -3.67
N LEU A 30 17.05 15.46 -3.25
CA LEU A 30 15.71 15.56 -2.66
C LEU A 30 15.82 16.11 -1.24
N ALA A 31 16.75 15.55 -0.46
CA ALA A 31 17.08 16.05 0.87
C ALA A 31 17.55 17.51 0.83
N LEU A 32 18.32 17.91 -0.20
CA LEU A 32 18.74 19.29 -0.41
C LEU A 32 17.56 20.19 -0.76
N ALA A 33 16.69 19.77 -1.68
CA ALA A 33 15.51 20.51 -2.12
C ALA A 33 14.50 20.73 -0.99
N GLN A 34 14.27 19.73 -0.14
CA GLN A 34 13.42 19.83 1.05
C GLN A 34 13.95 20.82 2.10
N SER A 35 15.26 21.07 2.11
CA SER A 35 15.87 22.06 3.02
C SER A 35 15.67 23.52 2.57
N VAL A 36 15.24 23.76 1.33
CA VAL A 36 15.00 25.09 0.77
C VAL A 36 13.53 25.48 0.93
N LYS A 37 13.26 26.53 1.72
CA LYS A 37 11.90 27.11 1.84
C LYS A 37 11.43 27.64 0.49
N GLY A 38 10.27 27.19 -0.01
CA GLY A 38 9.61 27.77 -1.18
C GLY A 38 9.05 26.78 -2.21
N PHE A 39 9.34 25.48 -2.09
CA PHE A 39 8.74 24.45 -2.95
C PHE A 39 7.57 23.78 -2.24
N SER A 40 6.37 23.86 -2.83
CA SER A 40 5.14 23.24 -2.30
C SER A 40 4.92 21.81 -2.80
N SER A 41 5.68 21.36 -3.81
CA SER A 41 5.64 20.00 -4.33
C SER A 41 7.00 19.62 -4.93
N LEU A 42 7.52 18.46 -4.52
CA LEU A 42 8.75 17.85 -5.03
C LEU A 42 8.36 16.49 -5.62
N THR A 43 8.72 16.27 -6.89
CA THR A 43 8.49 14.99 -7.56
C THR A 43 9.81 14.23 -7.63
N TYR A 44 9.83 13.03 -7.06
CA TYR A 44 11.00 12.15 -7.13
C TYR A 44 10.87 11.22 -8.34
N LEU A 45 11.86 11.24 -9.23
CA LEU A 45 11.91 10.38 -10.40
C LEU A 45 13.20 9.53 -10.33
N PRO A 46 13.14 8.32 -9.74
CA PRO A 46 14.33 7.49 -9.58
C PRO A 46 14.90 7.11 -10.94
N VAL A 47 16.21 7.24 -11.07
CA VAL A 47 16.95 6.66 -12.18
C VAL A 47 17.24 5.20 -11.86
N SER A 48 16.92 4.30 -12.78
CA SER A 48 17.19 2.86 -12.62
C SER A 48 18.71 2.64 -12.44
N PRO A 49 19.15 2.01 -11.34
CA PRO A 49 20.57 1.72 -11.15
C PRO A 49 21.04 0.61 -12.09
N GLU A 50 22.33 0.60 -12.44
CA GLU A 50 22.95 -0.43 -13.29
C GLU A 50 23.14 -1.79 -12.58
N SER A 51 22.71 -1.90 -11.32
CA SER A 51 22.81 -3.12 -10.51
C SER A 51 21.64 -3.21 -9.54
N GLU A 52 21.37 -4.42 -9.04
CA GLU A 52 20.38 -4.67 -7.98
C GLU A 52 20.84 -3.99 -6.67
N GLN A 53 20.27 -2.82 -6.38
CA GLN A 53 20.65 -2.02 -5.22
C GLN A 53 19.43 -1.57 -4.44
N LEU A 54 19.44 -1.82 -3.14
CA LEU A 54 18.51 -1.17 -2.21
C LEU A 54 18.85 0.31 -2.09
N SER A 55 17.87 1.15 -2.41
CA SER A 55 17.99 2.60 -2.29
C SER A 55 16.88 3.13 -1.41
N LEU A 56 17.24 3.89 -0.38
CA LEU A 56 16.27 4.59 0.45
C LEU A 56 15.77 5.82 -0.31
N ILE A 57 14.47 5.93 -0.54
CA ILE A 57 13.84 7.17 -1.04
C ILE A 57 13.58 8.08 0.19
N PRO A 58 14.28 9.21 0.35
CA PRO A 58 14.20 10.01 1.57
C PRO A 58 12.83 10.67 1.72
N LEU A 59 12.19 10.40 2.87
CA LEU A 59 11.05 11.13 3.45
C LEU A 59 10.16 11.84 2.42
N LEU A 60 9.41 11.06 1.63
CA LEU A 60 8.29 11.59 0.87
C LEU A 60 7.29 12.20 1.87
N PRO A 61 7.13 13.54 1.91
CA PRO A 61 6.31 14.17 2.92
C PRO A 61 4.85 13.76 2.74
N GLY A 62 4.13 13.63 3.86
CA GLY A 62 2.69 13.37 3.85
C GLY A 62 2.28 11.93 3.58
N GLY A 63 3.16 10.94 3.80
CA GLY A 63 2.81 9.53 3.75
C GLY A 63 2.12 8.98 5.01
N PRO A 64 1.74 7.68 5.01
CA PRO A 64 1.14 7.03 6.16
C PRO A 64 2.03 7.09 7.41
N SER A 65 1.39 7.05 8.59
CA SER A 65 2.09 6.87 9.87
C SER A 65 2.92 5.58 9.89
N PRO A 66 3.99 5.52 10.72
CA PRO A 66 4.74 4.29 10.95
C PRO A 66 3.82 3.13 11.33
N ARG A 67 3.98 1.98 10.66
CA ARG A 67 3.08 0.83 10.81
C ARG A 67 3.77 -0.48 10.45
N GLN A 68 3.35 -1.55 11.09
CA GLN A 68 3.68 -2.95 10.80
C GLN A 68 2.39 -3.72 10.47
N ALA A 69 2.52 -4.94 9.94
CA ALA A 69 1.39 -5.84 9.70
C ALA A 69 0.26 -5.23 8.82
N HIS A 70 0.60 -4.22 8.02
CA HIS A 70 -0.24 -3.67 6.96
C HIS A 70 -0.06 -4.53 5.70
N THR A 71 -0.94 -4.33 4.73
CA THR A 71 -0.79 -4.96 3.42
C THR A 71 -0.67 -3.91 2.33
N ALA A 72 -0.11 -4.32 1.20
CA ALA A 72 -0.02 -3.52 0.00
C ALA A 72 -0.45 -4.33 -1.21
N ILE A 73 -1.16 -3.70 -2.14
CA ILE A 73 -1.32 -4.21 -3.50
C ILE A 73 -0.74 -3.22 -4.50
N LYS A 74 -0.43 -3.70 -5.70
CA LYS A 74 -0.17 -2.86 -6.86
C LYS A 74 -1.42 -2.82 -7.73
N ASP A 75 -2.00 -1.64 -7.88
CA ASP A 75 -3.02 -1.36 -8.87
C ASP A 75 -2.32 -1.16 -10.22
N GLU A 76 -2.35 -2.20 -11.05
CA GLU A 76 -1.72 -2.22 -12.37
C GLU A 76 -2.40 -1.28 -13.37
N LEU A 77 -3.67 -0.90 -13.14
CA LEU A 77 -4.40 -0.01 -14.04
C LEU A 77 -3.97 1.45 -13.85
N LYS A 78 -3.80 1.88 -12.60
CA LYS A 78 -3.43 3.26 -12.25
C LYS A 78 -1.94 3.45 -11.97
N ASN A 79 -1.16 2.36 -11.97
CA ASN A 79 0.25 2.33 -11.56
C ASN A 79 0.45 2.88 -10.13
N ASP A 80 -0.46 2.50 -9.24
CA ASP A 80 -0.47 2.94 -7.86
C ASP A 80 -0.11 1.78 -6.92
N MET A 81 0.57 2.08 -5.83
CA MET A 81 0.66 1.19 -4.68
C MET A 81 -0.40 1.59 -3.66
N ILE A 82 -1.30 0.66 -3.32
CA ILE A 82 -2.36 0.86 -2.33
C ILE A 82 -1.98 0.16 -1.03
N ILE A 83 -1.89 0.93 0.05
CA ILE A 83 -1.64 0.46 1.42
C ILE A 83 -2.95 0.45 2.19
N PHE A 84 -3.21 -0.63 2.91
CA PHE A 84 -4.36 -0.73 3.80
C PHE A 84 -3.96 -1.22 5.20
N GLY A 85 -4.52 -0.54 6.20
CA GLY A 85 -4.50 -0.93 7.60
C GLY A 85 -3.09 -1.04 8.20
N GLY A 86 -2.92 -2.02 9.08
CA GLY A 86 -1.71 -2.25 9.87
C GLY A 86 -1.87 -1.83 11.32
N ALA A 87 -0.77 -1.89 12.05
CA ALA A 87 -0.73 -1.58 13.46
C ALA A 87 0.57 -0.88 13.86
N TYR A 88 0.53 -0.19 14.98
CA TYR A 88 1.66 0.45 15.64
C TYR A 88 1.59 0.12 17.13
N PHE A 89 2.65 -0.43 17.70
CA PHE A 89 2.71 -0.69 19.13
C PHE A 89 3.42 0.48 19.81
N ASP A 90 2.68 1.22 20.63
CA ASP A 90 3.25 2.25 21.49
C ASP A 90 3.81 1.57 22.75
N ILE A 91 5.14 1.68 22.92
CA ILE A 91 5.87 1.03 24.01
C ILE A 91 5.64 1.77 25.33
N GLU A 92 5.45 3.09 25.28
CA GLU A 92 5.27 3.92 26.47
C GLU A 92 3.88 3.72 27.07
N GLU A 93 2.87 3.65 26.20
CA GLU A 93 1.48 3.40 26.61
C GLU A 93 1.16 1.91 26.75
N GLY A 94 2.00 1.03 26.22
CA GLY A 94 1.75 -0.42 26.17
C GLY A 94 0.53 -0.77 25.32
N HIS A 95 0.20 0.06 24.33
CA HIS A 95 -1.03 -0.03 23.54
C HIS A 95 -0.74 -0.38 22.07
N LEU A 96 -1.50 -1.32 21.52
CA LEU A 96 -1.46 -1.66 20.10
C LEU A 96 -2.52 -0.87 19.33
N TYR A 97 -2.08 0.20 18.67
CA TYR A 97 -2.92 0.96 17.75
C TYR A 97 -3.07 0.21 16.43
N ARG A 98 -4.29 0.14 15.90
CA ARG A 98 -4.57 -0.41 14.58
C ARG A 98 -5.11 0.68 13.67
N TYR A 99 -4.91 0.50 12.37
CA TYR A 99 -5.39 1.41 11.34
C TYR A 99 -6.38 0.71 10.40
N ASN A 100 -7.29 1.48 9.82
CA ASN A 100 -8.14 1.11 8.68
C ASN A 100 -8.14 2.21 7.61
N ASP A 101 -7.09 3.03 7.57
CA ASP A 101 -6.91 4.02 6.53
C ASP A 101 -6.40 3.37 5.23
N VAL A 102 -6.76 4.00 4.11
CA VAL A 102 -6.25 3.64 2.78
C VAL A 102 -5.30 4.75 2.32
N TRP A 103 -4.11 4.35 1.92
CA TRP A 103 -3.11 5.24 1.35
C TRP A 103 -2.75 4.80 -0.05
N ARG A 104 -2.52 5.76 -0.93
CA ARG A 104 -2.08 5.55 -2.29
C ARG A 104 -0.73 6.22 -2.50
N LEU A 105 0.22 5.49 -3.07
CA LEU A 105 1.45 6.03 -3.62
C LEU A 105 1.39 5.93 -5.14
N ASP A 106 1.36 7.08 -5.80
CA ASP A 106 1.57 7.15 -7.24
C ASP A 106 3.01 6.73 -7.53
N LEU A 107 3.21 5.65 -8.30
CA LEU A 107 4.55 5.10 -8.58
C LEU A 107 5.28 5.84 -9.70
N ASP A 108 4.60 6.70 -10.47
CA ASP A 108 5.25 7.58 -11.44
C ASP A 108 5.86 8.79 -10.75
N SER A 109 5.15 9.38 -9.78
CA SER A 109 5.57 10.62 -9.11
C SER A 109 6.15 10.41 -7.70
N TYR A 110 5.99 9.22 -7.14
CA TYR A 110 6.28 8.89 -5.75
C TYR A 110 5.59 9.85 -4.77
N SER A 111 4.33 10.19 -5.03
CA SER A 111 3.53 11.07 -4.18
C SER A 111 2.46 10.31 -3.39
N TRP A 112 2.40 10.57 -2.09
CA TRP A 112 1.39 9.97 -1.22
C TRP A 112 0.09 10.75 -1.25
N THR A 113 -1.02 10.03 -1.21
CA THR A 113 -2.36 10.58 -1.00
C THR A 113 -3.12 9.69 -0.03
N GLN A 114 -3.68 10.28 1.03
CA GLN A 114 -4.65 9.57 1.85
C GLN A 114 -5.97 9.51 1.09
N VAL A 115 -6.47 8.30 0.85
CA VAL A 115 -7.68 8.08 0.08
C VAL A 115 -8.89 8.22 1.01
N SER A 116 -9.83 9.07 0.62
CA SER A 116 -11.13 9.13 1.28
C SER A 116 -11.96 7.93 0.86
N THR A 117 -12.38 7.11 1.82
CA THR A 117 -13.19 5.92 1.58
C THR A 117 -14.59 6.07 2.19
N SER A 118 -15.53 5.28 1.71
CA SER A 118 -16.91 5.25 2.25
C SER A 118 -17.48 3.82 2.20
N GLY A 119 -18.76 3.65 2.54
CA GLY A 119 -19.42 2.35 2.55
C GLY A 119 -19.22 1.62 3.88
N SER A 120 -18.87 0.33 3.82
CA SER A 120 -18.71 -0.56 4.98
C SER A 120 -17.27 -1.05 5.12
N PRO A 121 -16.33 -0.18 5.56
CA PRO A 121 -14.94 -0.56 5.74
C PRO A 121 -14.78 -1.61 6.84
N PRO A 122 -13.74 -2.47 6.76
CA PRO A 122 -13.39 -3.31 7.89
C PRO A 122 -12.94 -2.45 9.09
N PRO A 123 -13.08 -2.96 10.32
CA PRO A 123 -12.49 -2.34 11.50
C PRO A 123 -10.97 -2.18 11.36
N PRO A 124 -10.33 -1.32 12.17
CA PRO A 124 -8.87 -1.25 12.27
C PRO A 124 -8.24 -2.63 12.45
N VAL A 125 -7.35 -3.01 11.53
CA VAL A 125 -6.89 -4.40 11.38
C VAL A 125 -5.40 -4.48 11.06
N GLY A 126 -4.71 -5.46 11.68
CA GLY A 126 -3.31 -5.80 11.40
C GLY A 126 -3.11 -7.31 11.26
N GLY A 127 -2.10 -7.71 10.49
CA GLY A 127 -1.79 -9.13 10.22
C GLY A 127 -2.81 -9.80 9.29
N HIS A 128 -3.54 -8.99 8.51
CA HIS A 128 -4.44 -9.44 7.45
C HIS A 128 -3.65 -9.70 6.16
N THR A 129 -4.31 -10.27 5.15
CA THR A 129 -3.79 -10.29 3.78
C THR A 129 -4.69 -9.47 2.87
N SER A 130 -4.11 -8.99 1.76
CA SER A 130 -4.88 -8.43 0.67
C SER A 130 -4.39 -8.91 -0.68
N ILE A 131 -5.29 -8.96 -1.66
CA ILE A 131 -4.97 -9.25 -3.06
C ILE A 131 -5.60 -8.21 -3.99
N TYR A 132 -4.99 -8.02 -5.15
CA TYR A 132 -5.56 -7.26 -6.25
C TYR A 132 -6.34 -8.19 -7.17
N ASP A 133 -7.62 -7.88 -7.40
CA ASP A 133 -8.45 -8.50 -8.43
C ASP A 133 -8.54 -7.56 -9.63
N PRO A 134 -7.78 -7.82 -10.72
CA PRO A 134 -7.77 -6.96 -11.91
C PRO A 134 -9.05 -7.05 -12.74
N VAL A 135 -9.90 -8.07 -12.55
CA VAL A 135 -11.11 -8.26 -13.36
C VAL A 135 -12.20 -7.29 -12.91
N GLU A 136 -12.40 -7.19 -11.60
CA GLU A 136 -13.37 -6.27 -10.98
C GLU A 136 -12.71 -5.00 -10.43
N HIS A 137 -11.41 -4.81 -10.71
CA HIS A 137 -10.64 -3.64 -10.29
C HIS A 137 -10.82 -3.29 -8.80
N ARG A 138 -10.55 -4.27 -7.93
CA ARG A 138 -10.78 -4.17 -6.48
C ARG A 138 -9.63 -4.73 -5.66
N MET A 139 -9.50 -4.25 -4.43
CA MET A 139 -8.69 -4.88 -3.40
C MET A 139 -9.59 -5.79 -2.55
N LEU A 140 -9.18 -7.04 -2.32
CA LEU A 140 -9.82 -7.92 -1.35
C LEU A 140 -8.99 -8.01 -0.07
N VAL A 141 -9.63 -8.01 1.08
CA VAL A 141 -9.01 -8.09 2.41
C VAL A 141 -9.63 -9.24 3.20
N PHE A 142 -8.79 -10.09 3.79
CA PHE A 142 -9.22 -11.22 4.62
C PHE A 142 -8.38 -11.38 5.89
N GLY A 143 -9.05 -11.78 6.97
CA GLY A 143 -8.46 -12.10 8.26
C GLY A 143 -7.74 -10.92 8.92
N GLY A 144 -6.84 -11.23 9.85
CA GLY A 144 -6.12 -10.25 10.66
C GLY A 144 -6.81 -9.96 11.99
N GLY A 145 -6.03 -9.49 12.96
CA GLY A 145 -6.51 -9.14 14.29
C GLY A 145 -7.12 -7.74 14.32
N ILE A 146 -8.28 -7.62 14.94
CA ILE A 146 -8.99 -6.37 15.24
C ILE A 146 -9.05 -6.17 16.75
N ASP A 147 -9.48 -4.99 17.19
CA ASP A 147 -9.74 -4.77 18.61
C ASP A 147 -10.92 -5.67 19.07
N GLY A 148 -10.66 -6.50 20.07
CA GLY A 148 -11.66 -7.43 20.60
C GLY A 148 -11.83 -8.74 19.83
N GLY A 149 -11.04 -9.03 18.79
CA GLY A 149 -11.12 -10.31 18.09
C GLY A 149 -10.33 -10.43 16.78
N ILE A 150 -10.89 -11.18 15.84
CA ILE A 150 -10.33 -11.44 14.52
C ILE A 150 -11.33 -10.95 13.48
N LEU A 151 -10.83 -10.33 12.41
CA LEU A 151 -11.66 -9.99 11.27
C LEU A 151 -12.30 -11.25 10.68
N THR A 152 -13.61 -11.19 10.48
CA THR A 152 -14.38 -12.26 9.84
C THR A 152 -14.98 -11.73 8.54
N GLY A 153 -15.17 -12.62 7.57
CA GLY A 153 -15.62 -12.26 6.23
C GLY A 153 -14.49 -11.70 5.36
N VAL A 154 -14.84 -11.48 4.09
CA VAL A 154 -13.95 -10.89 3.08
C VAL A 154 -14.48 -9.51 2.75
N TYR A 155 -13.64 -8.50 2.84
CA TYR A 155 -13.99 -7.13 2.49
C TYR A 155 -13.43 -6.81 1.12
N GLU A 156 -14.16 -6.02 0.35
CA GLU A 156 -13.72 -5.51 -0.94
C GLU A 156 -13.74 -3.98 -0.96
N LEU A 157 -12.70 -3.41 -1.56
CA LEU A 157 -12.61 -2.00 -1.90
C LEU A 157 -12.59 -1.87 -3.41
N ASP A 158 -13.64 -1.30 -3.96
CA ASP A 158 -13.67 -0.86 -5.36
C ASP A 158 -12.63 0.25 -5.56
N LEU A 159 -11.66 0.06 -6.46
CA LEU A 159 -10.53 0.97 -6.61
C LEU A 159 -10.84 2.18 -7.49
N ASP A 160 -12.02 2.27 -8.09
CA ASP A 160 -12.48 3.43 -8.84
C ASP A 160 -13.24 4.43 -7.97
N SER A 161 -14.12 3.93 -7.13
CA SER A 161 -14.99 4.71 -6.25
C SER A 161 -14.47 4.80 -4.81
N TYR A 162 -13.55 3.92 -4.42
CA TYR A 162 -13.07 3.76 -3.05
C TYR A 162 -14.20 3.52 -2.03
N ILE A 163 -15.21 2.76 -2.47
CA ILE A 163 -16.33 2.31 -1.64
C ILE A 163 -16.03 0.90 -1.15
N TRP A 164 -16.07 0.72 0.18
CA TRP A 164 -15.96 -0.57 0.82
C TRP A 164 -17.29 -1.31 0.85
N SER A 165 -17.22 -2.62 0.65
CA SER A 165 -18.33 -3.54 0.72
C SER A 165 -17.90 -4.83 1.45
N LEU A 166 -18.85 -5.50 2.10
CA LEU A 166 -18.64 -6.85 2.61
C LEU A 166 -19.00 -7.83 1.48
N LEU A 167 -18.01 -8.58 1.00
CA LEU A 167 -18.20 -9.55 -0.07
C LEU A 167 -19.07 -10.70 0.45
N SER A 168 -20.16 -10.96 -0.26
CA SER A 168 -21.04 -12.09 0.03
C SER A 168 -20.37 -13.40 -0.39
N THR A 169 -19.91 -14.18 0.58
CA THR A 169 -19.33 -15.52 0.35
C THR A 169 -20.29 -16.63 0.77
N THR A 170 -20.16 -17.80 0.15
CA THR A 170 -20.94 -19.00 0.47
C THR A 170 -20.01 -20.21 0.57
N GLY A 171 -20.51 -21.32 1.12
CA GLY A 171 -19.73 -22.53 1.34
C GLY A 171 -19.02 -22.56 2.70
N GLU A 172 -18.00 -23.40 2.81
CA GLU A 172 -17.17 -23.46 4.01
C GLU A 172 -16.23 -22.26 4.06
N VAL A 173 -15.98 -21.75 5.28
CA VAL A 173 -15.08 -20.61 5.50
C VAL A 173 -13.88 -21.06 6.33
N PRO A 174 -12.68 -20.55 6.02
CA PRO A 174 -11.52 -20.76 6.87
C PRO A 174 -11.81 -20.28 8.29
N THR A 175 -11.16 -20.90 9.28
CA THR A 175 -11.11 -20.34 10.63
C THR A 175 -10.57 -18.91 10.58
N ALA A 176 -11.09 -18.07 11.46
CA ALA A 176 -10.60 -16.71 11.61
C ALA A 176 -9.11 -16.76 12.01
N ARG A 177 -8.27 -16.08 11.24
CA ARG A 177 -6.81 -16.22 11.27
C ARG A 177 -6.10 -14.91 11.01
N TRP A 178 -4.86 -14.82 11.46
CA TRP A 178 -3.93 -13.72 11.18
C TRP A 178 -2.58 -14.28 10.72
N ASP A 179 -1.73 -13.42 10.16
CA ASP A 179 -0.39 -13.73 9.65
C ASP A 179 -0.35 -14.87 8.59
N HIS A 180 -1.44 -15.05 7.84
CA HIS A 180 -1.51 -15.98 6.71
C HIS A 180 -0.94 -15.33 5.43
N CYS A 181 -0.80 -16.12 4.36
CA CYS A 181 -0.49 -15.61 3.02
C CYS A 181 -1.69 -15.76 2.10
N ALA A 182 -1.87 -14.81 1.19
CA ALA A 182 -2.85 -14.92 0.12
C ALA A 182 -2.29 -14.40 -1.22
N VAL A 183 -2.73 -15.01 -2.31
CA VAL A 183 -2.37 -14.59 -3.68
C VAL A 183 -3.60 -14.62 -4.59
N TYR A 184 -3.56 -13.78 -5.62
CA TYR A 184 -4.51 -13.85 -6.72
C TYR A 184 -4.06 -14.90 -7.75
N ASN A 185 -4.97 -15.77 -8.18
CA ASN A 185 -4.77 -16.70 -9.29
C ASN A 185 -5.61 -16.29 -10.50
N SER A 186 -4.94 -15.84 -11.56
CA SER A 186 -5.59 -15.39 -12.79
C SER A 186 -6.15 -16.53 -13.64
N GLN A 187 -5.70 -17.78 -13.46
CA GLN A 187 -6.16 -18.90 -14.29
C GLN A 187 -7.62 -19.28 -14.02
N ASN A 188 -8.09 -19.05 -12.80
CA ASN A 188 -9.44 -19.43 -12.37
C ASN A 188 -10.13 -18.33 -11.56
N HIS A 189 -9.63 -17.08 -11.66
CA HIS A 189 -10.18 -15.89 -10.99
C HIS A 189 -10.44 -16.17 -9.49
N SER A 190 -9.39 -16.45 -8.73
CA SER A 190 -9.54 -16.83 -7.31
C SER A 190 -8.51 -16.19 -6.38
N MET A 191 -8.88 -16.05 -5.10
CA MET A 191 -7.96 -15.81 -4.00
C MET A 191 -7.55 -17.16 -3.41
N VAL A 192 -6.25 -17.42 -3.32
CA VAL A 192 -5.70 -18.63 -2.70
C VAL A 192 -5.03 -18.25 -1.39
N ILE A 193 -5.42 -18.90 -0.30
CA ILE A 193 -4.96 -18.60 1.07
C ILE A 193 -4.25 -19.83 1.64
N PHE A 194 -3.09 -19.63 2.27
CA PHE A 194 -2.36 -20.70 2.94
C PHE A 194 -1.98 -20.31 4.37
N GLY A 195 -2.22 -21.25 5.30
CA GLY A 195 -1.70 -21.23 6.66
C GLY A 195 -2.12 -20.00 7.48
N GLY A 196 -1.15 -19.44 8.19
CA GLY A 196 -1.34 -18.42 9.22
C GLY A 196 -1.44 -19.05 10.60
N ARG A 197 -2.14 -18.37 11.51
CA ARG A 197 -2.42 -18.91 12.85
C ARG A 197 -3.76 -18.43 13.37
N ASP A 198 -4.32 -19.23 14.26
CA ASP A 198 -5.51 -18.91 15.04
C ASP A 198 -5.23 -19.10 16.55
N LEU A 199 -6.28 -19.18 17.37
CA LEU A 199 -6.15 -19.41 18.81
C LEU A 199 -5.59 -20.81 19.15
N GLY A 200 -5.69 -21.78 18.24
CA GLY A 200 -5.18 -23.14 18.39
C GLY A 200 -3.72 -23.30 17.97
N GLY A 201 -3.16 -22.36 17.22
CA GLY A 201 -1.75 -22.35 16.82
C GLY A 201 -1.55 -22.10 15.34
N ALA A 202 -0.41 -22.55 14.82
CA ALA A 202 -0.08 -22.43 13.40
C ALA A 202 -0.97 -23.36 12.55
N LEU A 203 -1.32 -22.88 11.36
CA LEU A 203 -2.17 -23.56 10.39
C LEU A 203 -1.35 -23.98 9.16
N ASP A 204 -1.73 -25.09 8.55
CA ASP A 204 -1.11 -25.67 7.35
C ASP A 204 -2.14 -25.97 6.24
N ASP A 205 -3.35 -25.44 6.38
CA ASP A 205 -4.46 -25.60 5.45
C ASP A 205 -4.38 -24.65 4.24
N LEU A 206 -4.98 -25.07 3.13
CA LEU A 206 -5.07 -24.32 1.88
C LEU A 206 -6.54 -24.06 1.54
N TRP A 207 -6.88 -22.80 1.32
CA TRP A 207 -8.21 -22.35 0.95
C TRP A 207 -8.21 -21.65 -0.40
N MET A 208 -9.33 -21.72 -1.09
CA MET A 208 -9.55 -21.00 -2.33
C MET A 208 -10.93 -20.37 -2.30
N LEU A 209 -10.99 -19.06 -2.60
CA LEU A 209 -12.22 -18.34 -2.86
C LEU A 209 -12.28 -18.01 -4.35
N TYR A 210 -13.20 -18.65 -5.08
CA TYR A 210 -13.51 -18.27 -6.44
C TYR A 210 -14.22 -16.91 -6.44
N LEU A 211 -13.76 -16.02 -7.31
CA LEU A 211 -14.30 -14.68 -7.49
C LEU A 211 -15.25 -14.70 -8.69
N HIS A 212 -16.31 -13.92 -8.59
CA HIS A 212 -17.28 -13.76 -9.66
C HIS A 212 -17.24 -12.34 -10.20
N THR A 213 -17.42 -12.24 -11.51
CA THR A 213 -17.61 -10.98 -12.23
C THR A 213 -19.03 -10.49 -12.00
N SER A 214 -19.20 -9.21 -11.66
CA SER A 214 -20.54 -8.62 -11.50
C SER A 214 -21.30 -8.45 -12.83
N ALA A 215 -20.61 -8.59 -13.97
CA ALA A 215 -21.19 -8.62 -15.31
C ALA A 215 -21.87 -9.97 -15.63
N GLY A 216 -23.04 -10.19 -15.03
CA GLY A 216 -23.83 -11.42 -15.24
C GLY A 216 -25.36 -11.26 -15.10
N LEU A 217 -25.88 -10.03 -15.09
CA LEU A 217 -27.31 -9.76 -15.18
C LEU A 217 -27.57 -8.78 -16.32
N VAL A 218 -27.67 -9.30 -17.54
CA VAL A 218 -28.35 -8.67 -18.67
C VAL A 218 -29.37 -9.67 -19.22
#